data_AF-A0A6C0H1L1-F1
#
_entry.id   AF-A0A6C0H1L1-F1
#
_cell.length_a   1.000
_cell.length_b   1.000
_cell.length_c   1.000
_cell.angle_alpha   90.00
_cell.angle_beta   90.00
_cell.angle_gamma   90.00
#
_symmetry.space_group_name_H-M   'P 1'
#
loop_
_entity.id
_entity.type
_entity.pdbx_description
1 polymer ?
#
loop_
_entity_poly.entity_id
_entity_poly.type
_entity_poly.pdbx_seq_one_letter_code
_entity_poly.pdbx_strand_id
1 'polypeptide(L)'
;MFSNQPEILSNAYPIIKETVPQSALGYHTNNKYPQFPPLMSDGRSITASWQPEAALNNQLIQSNNIQSNWQYRRYLTTHAKEVMETNFREASNDTGFFTKRAAAEMPTIDKNQVSGMAATPFLYSSILDNSKPKGFETSDLKDIYLSREQLDARRISPVITQEDFLKMRR
;
A
#
# COMPACT_ATOMS: atom_id res chain seq x y z
N MET A 1 41.80 43.97 22.98
CA MET A 1 41.15 43.48 24.22
C MET A 1 39.82 42.86 23.80
N PHE A 2 39.72 41.53 23.76
CA PHE A 2 38.45 40.84 23.48
C PHE A 2 37.82 40.47 24.82
N SER A 3 36.83 41.23 25.27
CA SER A 3 36.03 40.81 26.42
C SER A 3 34.97 39.83 25.92
N ASN A 4 35.22 38.54 26.03
CA ASN A 4 34.15 37.56 25.91
C ASN A 4 33.29 37.68 27.18
N GLN A 5 32.15 38.36 27.05
CA GLN A 5 31.14 38.36 28.10
C GLN A 5 30.55 36.94 28.18
N PRO A 6 30.39 36.37 29.39
CA PRO A 6 29.78 35.05 29.54
C PRO A 6 28.31 35.12 29.13
N GLU A 7 27.95 34.36 28.09
CA GLU A 7 26.56 34.25 27.68
C GLU A 7 25.81 33.26 28.60
N ILE A 8 24.56 33.61 28.89
CA ILE A 8 23.64 32.79 29.67
C ILE A 8 23.15 31.61 28.82
N LEU A 9 22.95 30.44 29.46
CA LEU A 9 22.52 29.18 28.83
C LEU A 9 21.27 29.30 27.94
N SER A 10 20.42 30.29 28.21
CA SER A 10 19.23 30.63 27.40
C SER A 10 19.56 31.07 25.97
N ASN A 11 20.74 31.63 25.73
CA ASN A 11 21.17 32.05 24.39
C ASN A 11 21.65 30.87 23.54
N ALA A 12 22.18 29.82 24.17
CA ALA A 12 22.63 28.61 23.47
C ALA A 12 21.45 27.80 22.92
N TYR A 13 20.29 27.86 23.59
CA TYR A 13 19.07 27.16 23.21
C TYR A 13 17.88 28.12 23.27
N PRO A 14 17.68 28.97 22.24
CA PRO A 14 16.50 29.82 22.19
C PRO A 14 15.25 28.93 22.20
N ILE A 15 14.31 29.22 23.09
CA ILE A 15 12.99 28.58 23.08
C ILE A 15 12.32 29.05 21.78
N ILE A 16 12.33 28.19 20.77
CA ILE A 16 11.60 28.41 19.52
C ILE A 16 10.13 28.33 19.88
N LYS A 17 9.51 29.48 20.17
CA LYS A 17 8.06 29.60 20.08
C LYS A 17 7.74 29.36 18.62
N GLU A 18 7.11 28.21 18.33
CA GLU A 18 6.79 27.72 17.00
C GLU A 18 6.60 28.87 15.99
N THR A 19 7.60 29.09 15.14
CA THR A 19 7.57 30.16 14.13
C THR A 19 6.68 29.80 12.95
N VAL A 20 6.19 28.56 12.94
CA VAL A 20 5.26 28.05 11.95
C VAL A 20 4.04 27.64 12.74
N PRO A 21 2.83 28.16 12.44
CA PRO A 21 1.62 27.65 13.09
C PRO A 21 1.60 26.14 12.93
N GLN A 22 1.27 25.40 14.00
CA GLN A 22 0.98 23.97 13.94
C GLN A 22 0.20 23.74 12.65
N SER A 23 0.79 23.01 11.70
CA SER A 23 0.11 22.76 10.45
C SER A 23 -1.20 22.05 10.80
N ALA A 24 -2.33 22.74 10.66
CA ALA A 24 -3.65 22.11 10.77
C ALA A 24 -3.82 21.01 9.71
N LEU A 25 -2.91 20.97 8.74
CA LEU A 25 -2.79 20.02 7.66
C LEU A 25 -1.50 19.20 7.90
N GLY A 26 -1.56 18.17 8.74
CA GLY A 26 -0.66 17.03 8.57
C GLY A 26 -0.73 16.55 7.12
N TYR A 27 0.38 16.09 6.53
CA TYR A 27 0.55 15.75 5.10
C TYR A 27 -0.77 15.75 4.32
N HIS A 28 -1.17 16.92 3.78
CA HIS A 28 -2.43 17.06 3.08
C HIS A 28 -2.43 16.04 1.94
N THR A 29 -3.41 15.13 1.94
CA THR A 29 -3.64 14.26 0.78
C THR A 29 -3.64 15.15 -0.47
N ASN A 30 -3.04 14.75 -1.59
CA ASN A 30 -3.07 15.51 -2.84
C ASN A 30 -4.49 15.52 -3.43
N ASN A 31 -5.44 16.07 -2.67
CA ASN A 31 -6.85 16.11 -2.94
C ASN A 31 -7.20 17.57 -3.24
N LYS A 32 -7.59 17.80 -4.49
CA LYS A 32 -8.02 19.10 -5.01
C LYS A 32 -9.28 19.62 -4.30
N TYR A 33 -10.08 18.73 -3.72
CA TYR A 33 -11.35 19.08 -3.08
C TYR A 33 -11.37 18.64 -1.60
N PRO A 34 -11.00 19.52 -0.66
CA PRO A 34 -10.91 19.18 0.77
C PRO A 34 -12.22 18.73 1.42
N GLN A 35 -13.38 19.14 0.87
CA GLN A 35 -14.71 18.79 1.40
C GLN A 35 -15.21 17.41 0.93
N PHE A 36 -14.47 16.75 0.04
CA PHE A 36 -14.85 15.47 -0.53
C PHE A 36 -13.75 14.43 -0.26
N PRO A 37 -14.10 13.16 -0.01
CA PRO A 37 -13.10 12.12 0.16
C PRO A 37 -12.25 12.00 -1.12
N PRO A 38 -10.96 11.65 -1.00
CA PRO A 38 -10.09 11.48 -2.17
C PRO A 38 -10.67 10.40 -3.10
N LEU A 39 -10.87 10.77 -4.37
CA LEU A 39 -11.36 9.87 -5.40
C LEU A 39 -10.19 9.00 -5.90
N MET A 40 -9.98 7.84 -5.27
CA MET A 40 -9.01 6.82 -5.69
C MET A 40 -9.74 5.61 -6.25
N SER A 41 -9.29 5.07 -7.39
CA SER A 41 -9.93 3.95 -8.10
C SER A 41 -9.90 2.63 -7.32
N ASP A 42 -8.98 2.48 -6.37
CA ASP A 42 -8.87 1.29 -5.51
C ASP A 42 -9.66 1.41 -4.18
N GLY A 43 -10.40 2.51 -3.98
CA GLY A 43 -11.20 2.76 -2.78
C GLY A 43 -10.39 3.01 -1.51
N ARG A 44 -9.06 3.09 -1.57
CA ARG A 44 -8.21 3.38 -0.41
C ARG A 44 -8.09 4.89 -0.24
N SER A 45 -8.92 5.45 0.62
CA SER A 45 -8.69 6.81 1.13
C SER A 45 -7.49 6.78 2.09
N ILE A 46 -6.27 6.97 1.57
CA ILE A 46 -5.08 7.21 2.40
C ILE A 46 -5.18 8.63 2.96
N THR A 47 -5.91 8.80 4.06
CA THR A 47 -5.56 9.87 5.00
C THR A 47 -4.27 9.40 5.64
N ALA A 48 -3.12 9.92 5.22
CA ALA A 48 -1.87 9.67 5.91
C ALA A 48 -2.08 10.09 7.37
N SER A 49 -2.19 9.10 8.26
CA SER A 49 -2.44 9.33 9.70
C SER A 49 -1.17 9.71 10.44
N TRP A 50 -0.04 9.84 9.72
CA TRP A 50 1.26 10.18 10.27
C TRP A 50 1.15 11.37 11.23
N GLN A 51 1.34 11.09 12.51
CA GLN A 51 1.52 12.07 13.57
C GLN A 51 3.01 12.07 13.95
N PRO A 52 3.59 13.22 14.30
CA PRO A 52 4.98 13.24 14.76
C PRO A 52 5.10 12.41 16.06
N GLU A 53 6.13 11.58 16.14
CA GLU A 53 6.42 10.69 17.29
C GLU A 53 6.48 11.45 18.63
N ALA A 54 6.90 12.72 18.61
CA ALA A 54 6.90 13.57 19.79
C ALA A 54 5.48 13.84 20.33
N ALA A 55 4.49 14.02 19.46
CA ALA A 55 3.09 14.19 19.86
C ALA A 55 2.51 12.90 20.42
N LEU A 56 2.83 11.74 19.81
CA LEU A 56 2.43 10.43 20.30
C LEU A 56 3.06 10.12 21.67
N ASN A 57 4.34 10.44 21.85
CA ASN A 57 5.01 10.29 23.13
C ASN A 57 4.41 11.19 24.22
N ASN A 58 4.05 12.43 23.88
CA ASN A 58 3.35 13.33 24.80
C ASN A 58 1.98 12.77 25.21
N GLN A 59 1.22 12.21 24.26
CA GLN A 59 -0.06 11.53 24.54
C GLN A 59 0.14 10.27 25.39
N LEU A 60 1.20 9.51 25.18
CA LEU A 60 1.56 8.34 25.98
C LEU A 60 1.85 8.75 27.43
N ILE A 61 2.65 9.81 27.62
CA ILE A 61 2.96 10.36 28.95
C ILE A 61 1.68 10.83 29.65
N GLN A 62 0.82 11.56 28.94
CA GLN A 62 -0.45 12.07 29.47
C GLN A 62 -1.45 10.95 29.81
N SER A 63 -1.64 9.99 28.89
CA SER A 63 -2.61 8.89 29.06
C SER A 63 -2.22 7.91 30.17
N ASN A 64 -0.92 7.68 30.37
CA ASN A 64 -0.40 6.82 31.43
C ASN A 64 -0.05 7.58 32.72
N ASN A 65 -0.37 8.88 32.81
CA ASN A 65 -0.09 9.75 33.95
C ASN A 65 1.38 9.67 34.44
N ILE A 66 2.33 9.67 33.50
CA ILE A 66 3.75 9.57 33.82
C ILE A 66 4.25 10.95 34.27
N GLN A 67 4.70 11.05 35.52
CA GLN A 67 5.10 12.33 36.14
C GLN A 67 6.61 12.49 36.26
N SER A 68 7.37 11.39 36.19
CA SER A 68 8.82 11.41 36.41
C SER A 68 9.59 10.58 35.38
N ASN A 69 10.84 10.97 35.15
CA ASN A 69 11.75 10.25 34.25
C ASN A 69 11.93 8.78 34.62
N TRP A 70 11.90 8.46 35.92
CA TRP A 70 11.99 7.06 36.36
C TRP A 70 10.75 6.25 35.97
N GLN A 71 9.56 6.80 36.16
CA GLN A 71 8.30 6.16 35.74
C GLN A 71 8.27 5.96 34.23
N TYR A 72 8.77 6.93 33.46
CA TYR A 72 8.87 6.82 32.00
C TYR A 72 9.78 5.66 31.58
N ARG A 73 10.99 5.59 32.13
CA ARG A 73 11.93 4.49 31.85
C ARG A 73 11.33 3.14 32.26
N ARG A 74 10.69 3.06 33.42
CA ARG A 74 10.00 1.86 33.88
C ARG A 74 8.92 1.43 32.90
N TYR A 75 8.05 2.36 32.50
CA TYR A 75 6.97 2.09 31.55
C TYR A 75 7.51 1.53 30.22
N LEU A 76 8.54 2.17 29.66
CA LEU A 76 9.16 1.71 28.42
C LEU A 76 9.78 0.32 28.57
N THR A 77 10.38 -0.01 29.71
CA THR A 77 10.94 -1.36 29.93
C THR A 77 9.87 -2.42 30.13
N THR A 78 8.75 -2.10 30.79
CA THR A 78 7.69 -3.08 31.06
C THR A 78 6.80 -3.31 29.84
N HIS A 79 6.54 -2.27 29.05
CA HIS A 79 5.65 -2.31 27.87
C HIS A 79 6.42 -2.20 26.54
N ALA A 80 7.74 -2.48 26.54
CA ALA A 80 8.60 -2.33 25.36
C ALA A 80 8.02 -3.03 24.11
N LYS A 81 7.54 -4.27 24.29
CA LYS A 81 6.99 -5.08 23.19
C LYS A 81 5.73 -4.47 22.59
N GLU A 82 4.83 -3.99 23.44
CA GLU A 82 3.59 -3.35 23.02
C GLU A 82 3.87 -2.07 22.25
N VAL A 83 4.76 -1.21 22.77
CA VAL A 83 5.18 0.04 22.10
C VAL A 83 5.80 -0.26 20.74
N MET A 84 6.67 -1.28 20.65
CA MET A 84 7.25 -1.69 19.36
C MET A 84 6.19 -2.20 18.37
N GLU A 85 5.22 -3.00 18.85
CA GLU A 85 4.13 -3.52 18.02
C GLU A 85 3.22 -2.40 17.53
N THR A 86 2.84 -1.46 18.39
CA THR A 86 2.01 -0.31 18.00
C THR A 86 2.72 0.56 16.98
N ASN A 87 4.00 0.88 17.21
CA ASN A 87 4.77 1.71 16.28
C ASN A 87 4.93 1.03 14.92
N PHE A 88 5.21 -0.27 14.91
CA PHE A 88 5.27 -1.05 13.68
C PHE A 88 3.94 -1.04 12.93
N ARG A 89 2.82 -1.16 13.64
CA ARG A 89 1.49 -1.20 13.04
C ARG A 89 1.06 0.15 12.48
N GLU A 90 1.38 1.26 13.15
CA GLU A 90 1.12 2.60 12.62
C GLU A 90 1.97 2.88 11.37
N ALA A 91 3.27 2.57 11.41
CA ALA A 91 4.15 2.70 10.23
C ALA A 91 3.71 1.78 9.06
N SER A 92 3.18 0.61 9.37
CA SER A 92 2.60 -0.32 8.40
C SER A 92 1.36 0.28 7.71
N ASN A 93 0.45 0.91 8.47
CA ASN A 93 -0.72 1.56 7.90
C ASN A 93 -0.31 2.66 6.90
N ASP A 94 0.72 3.45 7.22
CA ASP A 94 1.23 4.52 6.36
C ASP A 94 1.79 4.00 5.02
N THR A 95 2.35 2.79 5.01
CA THR A 95 2.87 2.15 3.79
C THR A 95 1.81 1.33 3.02
N GLY A 96 0.55 1.37 3.47
CA GLY A 96 -0.55 0.60 2.87
C GLY A 96 -0.55 -0.88 3.24
N PHE A 97 0.19 -1.27 4.29
CA PHE A 97 0.24 -2.63 4.81
C PHE A 97 -0.93 -2.88 5.79
N PHE A 98 -2.04 -3.37 5.26
CA PHE A 98 -3.27 -3.66 6.01
C PHE A 98 -3.24 -5.04 6.70
N THR A 99 -2.49 -5.22 7.79
CA THR A 99 -2.47 -6.53 8.49
C THR A 99 -3.69 -6.86 9.33
N LYS A 100 -4.59 -5.91 9.60
CA LYS A 100 -5.82 -6.23 10.35
C LYS A 100 -6.88 -7.00 9.55
N ARG A 101 -6.84 -6.96 8.21
CA ARG A 101 -7.60 -7.89 7.36
C ARG A 101 -6.74 -9.05 6.85
N ALA A 102 -5.42 -8.87 6.75
CA ALA A 102 -4.52 -9.92 6.30
C ALA A 102 -4.31 -11.07 7.32
N ALA A 103 -4.36 -10.84 8.62
CA ALA A 103 -4.08 -11.91 9.60
C ALA A 103 -5.18 -12.98 9.71
N ALA A 104 -6.43 -12.63 9.37
CA ALA A 104 -7.57 -13.54 9.38
C ALA A 104 -7.87 -14.16 8.00
N GLU A 105 -7.60 -13.44 6.90
CA GLU A 105 -8.03 -13.85 5.55
C GLU A 105 -6.89 -14.02 4.54
N MET A 106 -5.65 -13.64 4.86
CA MET A 106 -4.51 -13.81 3.95
C MET A 106 -3.51 -14.81 4.53
N PRO A 107 -3.14 -15.86 3.77
CA PRO A 107 -2.10 -16.78 4.19
C PRO A 107 -0.76 -16.02 4.27
N THR A 108 -0.28 -15.78 5.49
CA THR A 108 1.08 -15.30 5.76
C THR A 108 2.06 -16.46 5.62
N ILE A 109 3.27 -16.20 5.11
CA ILE A 109 4.35 -17.20 4.89
C ILE A 109 4.64 -18.01 6.18
N ASP A 110 4.41 -17.43 7.36
CA ASP A 110 4.62 -18.06 8.66
C ASP A 110 3.59 -19.16 9.00
N LYS A 111 2.44 -19.18 8.32
CA LYS A 111 1.45 -20.27 8.40
C LYS A 111 1.65 -21.12 7.15
N ASN A 112 2.49 -22.15 7.25
CA ASN A 112 2.75 -23.13 6.19
C ASN A 112 1.54 -24.05 5.92
N GLN A 113 0.34 -23.47 5.85
CA GLN A 113 -0.92 -24.13 5.52
C GLN A 113 -1.60 -23.31 4.43
N VAL A 114 -1.17 -23.56 3.19
CA VAL A 114 -1.89 -23.11 2.01
C VAL A 114 -3.10 -24.02 1.84
N SER A 115 -4.24 -23.63 2.42
CA SER A 115 -5.51 -24.32 2.18
C SER A 115 -6.31 -23.55 1.13
N GLY A 116 -6.54 -24.17 -0.04
CA GLY A 116 -7.41 -23.61 -1.09
C GLY A 116 -6.71 -22.91 -2.27
N MET A 117 -5.38 -23.01 -2.41
CA MET A 117 -4.75 -22.77 -3.71
C MET A 117 -4.81 -24.06 -4.51
N ALA A 118 -5.38 -23.99 -5.71
CA ALA A 118 -5.18 -25.04 -6.70
C ALA A 118 -3.66 -25.19 -6.87
N ALA A 119 -3.10 -26.33 -6.48
CA ALA A 119 -1.66 -26.57 -6.48
C ALA A 119 -1.04 -26.59 -7.89
N THR A 120 -1.86 -26.40 -8.93
CA THR A 120 -1.47 -26.46 -10.32
C THR A 120 -1.96 -25.22 -11.07
N PRO A 121 -1.13 -24.66 -11.97
CA PRO A 121 -1.56 -23.56 -12.83
C PRO A 121 -2.74 -23.99 -13.70
N PHE A 122 -3.63 -23.05 -13.99
CA PHE A 122 -4.74 -23.31 -14.91
C PHE A 122 -4.23 -23.51 -16.33
N LEU A 123 -4.59 -24.64 -16.95
CA LEU A 123 -4.24 -24.99 -18.32
C LEU A 123 -5.42 -24.71 -19.24
N TYR A 124 -5.20 -23.89 -20.27
CA TYR A 124 -6.18 -23.62 -21.31
C TYR A 124 -6.23 -24.78 -22.31
N SER A 125 -7.44 -25.16 -22.72
CA SER A 125 -7.67 -26.29 -23.64
C SER A 125 -7.28 -25.96 -25.09
N SER A 126 -7.37 -24.69 -25.48
CA SER A 126 -7.04 -24.21 -26.82
C SER A 126 -6.74 -22.71 -26.81
N ILE A 127 -6.22 -22.16 -27.91
CA ILE A 127 -5.98 -20.71 -28.02
C ILE A 127 -7.28 -19.89 -28.03
N LEU A 128 -8.41 -20.54 -28.33
CA LEU A 128 -9.75 -19.94 -28.33
C LEU A 128 -10.48 -20.12 -26.99
N ASP A 129 -9.82 -20.75 -26.00
CA ASP A 129 -10.38 -20.95 -24.67
C ASP A 129 -10.37 -19.62 -23.89
N ASN A 130 -11.56 -19.09 -23.63
CA ASN A 130 -11.77 -17.83 -22.93
C ASN A 130 -12.14 -18.03 -21.44
N SER A 131 -11.85 -19.21 -20.88
CA SER A 131 -12.09 -19.48 -19.46
C SER A 131 -11.29 -18.51 -18.57
N LYS A 132 -11.92 -18.05 -17.49
CA LYS A 132 -11.32 -17.11 -16.55
C LYS A 132 -11.14 -17.81 -15.20
N PRO A 133 -9.98 -18.44 -14.95
CA PRO A 133 -9.72 -19.09 -13.67
C PRO A 133 -9.69 -18.07 -12.52
N LYS A 134 -9.71 -18.57 -11.28
CA LYS A 134 -9.63 -17.73 -10.08
C LYS A 134 -8.35 -16.88 -10.10
N GLY A 135 -8.48 -15.57 -9.91
CA GLY A 135 -7.38 -14.61 -9.99
C GLY A 135 -6.98 -14.22 -11.43
N PHE A 136 -7.85 -14.46 -12.41
CA PHE A 136 -7.64 -13.98 -13.77
C PHE A 136 -7.74 -12.45 -13.81
N GLU A 137 -6.60 -11.80 -14.05
CA GLU A 137 -6.53 -10.36 -14.26
C GLU A 137 -6.58 -10.02 -15.75
N THR A 138 -7.32 -8.96 -16.10
CA THR A 138 -7.41 -8.39 -17.46
C THR A 138 -6.62 -7.10 -17.54
N SER A 139 -5.98 -6.85 -18.68
CA SER A 139 -5.36 -5.55 -18.97
C SER A 139 -5.47 -5.26 -20.47
N ASP A 140 -5.53 -3.99 -20.85
CA ASP A 140 -5.68 -3.58 -22.24
C ASP A 140 -4.59 -4.19 -23.14
N LEU A 141 -3.35 -4.23 -22.66
CA LEU A 141 -2.22 -4.82 -23.38
C LEU A 141 -2.37 -6.34 -23.53
N LYS A 142 -2.86 -7.02 -22.49
CA LYS A 142 -3.09 -8.47 -22.51
C LYS A 142 -4.21 -8.83 -23.49
N ASP A 143 -5.30 -8.07 -23.48
CA ASP A 143 -6.45 -8.31 -24.35
C ASP A 143 -6.09 -8.06 -25.82
N ILE A 144 -5.31 -7.01 -26.11
CA ILE A 144 -4.78 -6.74 -27.46
C ILE A 144 -3.85 -7.87 -27.92
N TYR A 145 -2.98 -8.38 -27.06
CA TYR A 145 -2.08 -9.48 -27.41
C TYR A 145 -2.84 -10.77 -27.70
N LEU A 146 -3.71 -11.20 -26.76
CA LEU A 146 -4.45 -12.47 -26.90
C LEU A 146 -5.38 -12.45 -28.12
N SER A 147 -6.03 -11.33 -28.41
CA SER A 147 -6.88 -11.20 -29.60
C SER A 147 -6.10 -11.30 -30.92
N ARG A 148 -4.87 -10.78 -30.98
CA ARG A 148 -3.98 -10.95 -32.14
C ARG A 148 -3.60 -12.41 -32.35
N GLU A 149 -3.19 -13.11 -31.29
CA GLU A 149 -2.84 -14.53 -31.36
C GLU A 149 -4.04 -15.39 -31.79
N GLN A 150 -5.24 -15.09 -31.29
CA GLN A 150 -6.48 -15.75 -31.70
C GLN A 150 -6.82 -15.52 -33.18
N LEU A 151 -6.54 -14.32 -33.71
CA LEU A 151 -6.75 -13.99 -35.11
C LEU A 151 -5.74 -14.71 -36.00
N ASP A 152 -4.46 -14.68 -35.63
CA ASP A 152 -3.39 -15.34 -36.37
C ASP A 152 -3.59 -16.87 -36.40
N ALA A 153 -4.05 -17.48 -35.31
CA ALA A 153 -4.40 -18.90 -35.30
C ALA A 153 -5.58 -19.25 -36.23
N ARG A 154 -6.45 -18.30 -36.53
CA ARG A 154 -7.56 -18.44 -37.50
C ARG A 154 -7.15 -18.08 -38.93
N ARG A 155 -5.90 -17.68 -39.15
CA ARG A 155 -5.39 -17.29 -40.47
C ARG A 155 -5.24 -18.52 -41.36
N ILE A 156 -6.35 -18.95 -41.94
CA ILE A 156 -6.40 -20.00 -42.95
C ILE A 156 -6.42 -19.32 -44.32
N SER A 157 -5.44 -19.62 -45.17
CA SER A 157 -5.49 -19.25 -46.58
C SER A 157 -6.14 -20.40 -47.34
N PRO A 158 -7.40 -20.30 -47.78
CA PRO A 158 -7.97 -21.34 -48.61
C PRO A 158 -7.17 -21.45 -49.90
N VAL A 159 -6.74 -22.67 -50.24
CA VAL A 159 -6.18 -22.96 -51.56
C VAL A 159 -7.34 -23.27 -52.48
N ILE A 160 -7.62 -22.38 -53.43
CA ILE A 160 -8.63 -22.62 -54.46
C ILE A 160 -7.95 -23.40 -55.58
N THR A 161 -8.34 -24.66 -55.77
CA THR A 161 -7.83 -25.50 -56.86
C THR A 161 -8.56 -25.19 -58.16
N GLN A 162 -7.95 -25.52 -59.31
CA GLN A 162 -8.54 -25.33 -60.63
C GLN A 162 -9.91 -26.04 -60.76
N GLU A 163 -10.06 -27.21 -60.12
CA GLU A 163 -11.31 -27.98 -60.08
C GLU A 163 -12.43 -27.24 -59.33
N ASP A 164 -12.11 -26.53 -58.25
CA ASP A 164 -13.08 -25.75 -57.48
C ASP A 164 -13.56 -24.53 -58.29
N PHE A 165 -12.66 -23.88 -59.04
CA PHE A 165 -13.04 -22.81 -59.98
C PHE A 165 -13.96 -23.31 -61.10
N LEU A 166 -13.73 -24.51 -61.62
CA LEU A 166 -14.58 -25.09 -62.67
C LEU A 166 -15.97 -25.47 -62.13
N LYS A 167 -16.08 -25.88 -60.86
CA LYS A 167 -17.36 -26.15 -60.19
C LYS A 167 -18.16 -24.88 -59.88
N MET A 168 -17.51 -23.77 -59.52
CA MET A 168 -18.17 -22.49 -59.24
C MET A 168 -18.75 -21.79 -60.48
N ARG A 169 -18.29 -22.18 -61.69
CA ARG A 169 -18.64 -21.51 -62.96
C ARG A 169 -19.84 -22.15 -63.70
N ARG A 170 -20.47 -23.18 -63.13
CA ARG A 170 -21.70 -23.79 -63.64
C ARG A 170 -22.90 -23.31 -62.82
#